data_AF-A0A0D2GAP3-F1
#
_entry.id   AF-A0A0D2GAP3-F1
#
_cell.length_a   1.000
_cell.length_b   1.000
_cell.length_c   1.000
_cell.angle_alpha   90.00
_cell.angle_beta   90.00
_cell.angle_gamma   90.00
#
_symmetry.space_group_name_H-M   'P 1'
#
loop_
_entity.id
_entity.type
_entity.pdbx_description
1 polymer ?
#
loop_
_entity_poly.entity_id
_entity_poly.type
_entity_poly.pdbx_seq_one_letter_code
_entity_poly.pdbx_strand_id
1 'polypeptide(L)'
;MIFRVFARRASTVAKRTPRRAAGRYEIVSQSLCNDVLDRLRPSLPTPSTCDVIDINPGVGLWSKALHQVLQPRRHVLVEPELRQYTDNLRPLLDSHGSRYRHATNLEEAFDPEKGLLSEYATGKGASLGKPPEFNQSLLMTVNFSSRRVSQGTYLGSLGKKFFDDLFFSLFSNQAGRSLFRYGLIRILAWIPEEMGKEPFVPRTVYRRFKQTIILEAMSDITEVAGVPGGFGTTRYRRWPELELEEYAAINARAKENRAYQVPSSRLDEPPAPDLRSIDPTPQNLRSLPFSTDALWIPDFVQVLERLKKEEPAFYRTHAEGRIPGELRYKTPLQREWAAYLREASTKHRTHMRAVEVVNQGRRLIADWKAALEDAHGQPLDPALERQLRLRGDENHKKIQAMFETNRVWAQKALDDCRAIDMTPPVLFWSRRETHPLIVHDGEFEPLNRHMALLDVVPHPNLLRKLNTHDKMVCFRHVMSTLSNCLSYSVPQAAKMLVHDAGVEEFLKTIRGIHDPTKGGWYDLRQLRLRALPADMFVEIALAYERWPFRPRTETMLLAAPDSQATYSAEEGDIR
;
A
#
# COMPACT_ATOMS: atom_id res chain seq x y z
N MET A 1 -48.83 -44.13 3.70
CA MET A 1 -48.37 -43.19 2.64
C MET A 1 -46.89 -43.42 2.44
N ILE A 2 -46.53 -43.92 1.27
CA ILE A 2 -45.24 -44.56 0.95
C ILE A 2 -44.32 -43.55 0.26
N PHE A 3 -43.05 -43.52 0.68
CA PHE A 3 -41.95 -42.80 0.04
C PHE A 3 -41.81 -43.20 -1.44
N ARG A 4 -41.78 -42.23 -2.36
CA ARG A 4 -41.37 -42.44 -3.75
C ARG A 4 -40.01 -41.82 -4.01
N VAL A 5 -39.03 -42.72 -4.08
CA VAL A 5 -37.71 -42.54 -4.68
C VAL A 5 -37.89 -42.29 -6.18
N PHE A 6 -37.29 -41.24 -6.71
CA PHE A 6 -37.01 -41.11 -8.14
C PHE A 6 -35.51 -40.98 -8.36
N ALA A 7 -34.92 -42.10 -8.78
CA ALA A 7 -33.62 -42.14 -9.42
C ALA A 7 -33.69 -41.38 -10.76
N ARG A 8 -32.74 -40.47 -11.00
CA ARG A 8 -32.45 -39.97 -12.35
C ARG A 8 -31.05 -40.42 -12.76
N ARG A 9 -31.03 -41.07 -13.93
CA ARG A 9 -29.90 -41.70 -14.62
C ARG A 9 -28.76 -40.71 -14.84
N ALA A 10 -27.55 -41.17 -14.56
CA ALA A 10 -26.31 -40.60 -15.09
C ALA A 10 -26.15 -40.97 -16.57
N SER A 11 -25.86 -40.00 -17.42
CA SER A 11 -24.82 -40.04 -18.47
C SER A 11 -25.04 -38.87 -19.44
N THR A 12 -24.13 -37.89 -19.39
CA THR A 12 -23.53 -37.30 -20.58
C THR A 12 -22.19 -36.69 -20.15
N VAL A 13 -21.13 -37.36 -20.59
CA VAL A 13 -19.71 -36.97 -20.66
C VAL A 13 -19.44 -35.50 -20.34
N ALA A 14 -19.11 -35.21 -19.09
CA ALA A 14 -18.43 -33.97 -18.75
C ALA A 14 -17.03 -34.05 -19.36
N LYS A 15 -16.75 -33.23 -20.38
CA LYS A 15 -15.38 -32.94 -20.81
C LYS A 15 -14.62 -32.56 -19.54
N ARG A 16 -13.65 -33.39 -19.13
CA ARG A 16 -12.71 -33.06 -18.07
C ARG A 16 -11.93 -31.83 -18.55
N THR A 17 -12.38 -30.65 -18.16
CA THR A 17 -11.52 -29.47 -18.13
C THR A 17 -10.36 -29.81 -17.21
N PRO A 18 -9.10 -29.67 -17.67
CA PRO A 18 -7.95 -29.84 -16.79
C PRO A 18 -8.15 -28.88 -15.63
N ARG A 19 -8.06 -29.40 -14.39
CA ARG A 19 -8.10 -28.58 -13.18
C ARG A 19 -6.92 -27.60 -13.26
N ARG A 20 -7.18 -26.38 -13.75
CA ARG A 20 -6.27 -25.22 -13.64
C ARG A 20 -5.80 -25.14 -12.18
N ALA A 21 -4.50 -24.91 -11.97
CA ALA A 21 -3.88 -24.82 -10.64
C ALA A 21 -4.81 -24.09 -9.67
N ALA A 22 -5.41 -24.84 -8.73
CA ALA A 22 -6.48 -24.34 -7.89
C ALA A 22 -5.94 -23.24 -6.96
N GLY A 23 -5.94 -21.98 -7.42
CA GLY A 23 -5.49 -20.82 -6.65
C GLY A 23 -4.93 -19.65 -7.46
N ARG A 24 -4.38 -19.84 -8.67
CA ARG A 24 -3.80 -18.74 -9.49
C ARG A 24 -4.90 -17.95 -10.20
N TYR A 25 -4.70 -16.64 -10.32
CA TYR A 25 -5.59 -15.74 -11.07
C TYR A 25 -5.01 -15.54 -12.47
N GLU A 26 -5.80 -15.89 -13.48
CA GLU A 26 -5.44 -15.75 -14.89
C GLU A 26 -6.01 -14.44 -15.44
N ILE A 27 -5.24 -13.71 -16.23
CA ILE A 27 -5.72 -12.52 -16.95
C ILE A 27 -6.38 -12.99 -18.25
N VAL A 28 -7.67 -12.69 -18.43
CA VAL A 28 -8.45 -13.19 -19.58
C VAL A 28 -9.04 -12.07 -20.46
N SER A 29 -8.93 -10.80 -20.04
CA SER A 29 -9.38 -9.64 -20.81
C SER A 29 -8.27 -9.04 -21.66
N GLN A 30 -8.39 -9.14 -22.99
CA GLN A 30 -7.48 -8.45 -23.92
C GLN A 30 -7.64 -6.93 -23.83
N SER A 31 -8.84 -6.43 -23.55
CA SER A 31 -9.09 -4.99 -23.38
C SER A 31 -8.31 -4.44 -22.20
N LEU A 32 -8.28 -5.16 -21.07
CA LEU A 32 -7.48 -4.78 -19.91
C LEU A 32 -5.99 -4.69 -20.25
N CYS A 33 -5.45 -5.70 -20.93
CA CYS A 33 -4.05 -5.70 -21.35
C CYS A 33 -3.73 -4.50 -22.25
N ASN A 34 -4.61 -4.18 -23.21
CA ASN A 34 -4.42 -3.05 -24.12
C ASN A 34 -4.46 -1.71 -23.36
N ASP A 35 -5.47 -1.48 -22.53
CA ASP A 35 -5.63 -0.23 -21.76
C ASP A 35 -4.41 0.02 -20.85
N VAL A 36 -3.93 -1.04 -20.20
CA VAL A 36 -2.74 -1.00 -19.33
C VAL A 36 -1.47 -0.73 -20.11
N LEU A 37 -1.26 -1.40 -21.24
CA LEU A 37 -0.07 -1.21 -22.06
C LEU A 37 -0.04 0.16 -22.71
N ASP A 38 -1.18 0.70 -23.14
CA ASP A 38 -1.29 2.06 -23.65
C ASP A 38 -0.94 3.09 -22.56
N ARG A 39 -1.37 2.87 -21.31
CA ARG A 39 -0.96 3.69 -20.16
C ARG A 39 0.54 3.63 -19.90
N LEU A 40 1.14 2.45 -19.99
CA LEU A 40 2.56 2.24 -19.70
C LEU A 40 3.49 2.61 -20.86
N ARG A 41 2.95 2.69 -22.08
CA ARG A 41 3.71 2.89 -23.33
C ARG A 41 4.78 3.98 -23.26
N PRO A 42 4.55 5.17 -22.67
CA PRO A 42 5.57 6.22 -22.63
C PRO A 42 6.78 5.88 -21.77
N SER A 43 6.63 5.02 -20.76
CA SER A 43 7.71 4.66 -19.83
C SER A 43 8.36 3.32 -20.15
N LEU A 44 7.72 2.49 -20.97
CA LEU A 44 8.25 1.18 -21.36
C LEU A 44 9.52 1.31 -22.21
N PRO A 45 10.44 0.32 -22.16
CA PRO A 45 11.60 0.28 -23.05
C PRO A 45 11.20 0.37 -24.52
N THR A 46 12.04 1.03 -25.32
CA THR A 46 11.80 1.12 -26.76
C THR A 46 11.85 -0.27 -27.41
N PRO A 47 11.08 -0.51 -28.48
CA PRO A 47 10.99 -1.83 -29.07
C PRO A 47 12.36 -2.43 -29.44
N SER A 48 12.55 -3.73 -29.19
CA SER A 48 13.79 -4.47 -29.47
C SER A 48 15.06 -4.01 -28.71
N THR A 49 14.93 -3.21 -27.66
CA THR A 49 16.08 -2.78 -26.84
C THR A 49 16.28 -3.55 -25.53
N CYS A 50 15.28 -4.33 -25.11
CA CYS A 50 15.34 -5.09 -23.86
C CYS A 50 15.04 -6.58 -24.05
N ASP A 51 15.46 -7.38 -23.07
CA ASP A 51 14.92 -8.70 -22.79
C ASP A 51 13.80 -8.62 -21.75
N VAL A 52 12.91 -9.60 -21.75
CA VAL A 52 11.82 -9.73 -20.78
C VAL A 52 11.94 -11.05 -20.02
N ILE A 53 11.82 -10.99 -18.69
CA ILE A 53 11.58 -12.15 -17.84
C ILE A 53 10.14 -12.07 -17.34
N ASP A 54 9.33 -13.07 -17.68
CA ASP A 54 7.91 -13.16 -17.32
C ASP A 54 7.69 -14.35 -16.38
N ILE A 55 7.39 -14.07 -15.11
CA ILE A 55 7.27 -15.05 -14.04
C ILE A 55 5.80 -15.40 -13.80
N ASN A 56 5.50 -16.70 -13.88
CA ASN A 56 4.16 -17.26 -13.79
C ASN A 56 3.19 -16.69 -14.85
N PRO A 57 3.54 -16.77 -16.15
CA PRO A 57 2.73 -16.22 -17.24
C PRO A 57 1.35 -16.87 -17.37
N GLY A 58 1.16 -18.10 -16.87
CA GLY A 58 -0.12 -18.81 -16.91
C GLY A 58 -0.63 -19.00 -18.34
N VAL A 59 -1.84 -18.53 -18.63
CA VAL A 59 -2.41 -18.59 -19.99
C VAL A 59 -1.68 -17.70 -21.02
N GLY A 60 -0.77 -16.83 -20.57
CA GLY A 60 0.14 -16.06 -21.43
C GLY A 60 -0.52 -14.92 -22.20
N LEU A 61 -1.74 -14.50 -21.85
CA LEU A 61 -2.42 -13.39 -22.53
C LEU A 61 -1.65 -12.07 -22.35
N TRP A 62 -1.29 -11.76 -21.11
CA TRP A 62 -0.44 -10.62 -20.76
C TRP A 62 0.92 -10.72 -21.46
N SER A 63 1.56 -11.89 -21.43
CA SER A 63 2.85 -12.15 -22.07
C SER A 63 2.83 -11.85 -23.57
N LYS A 64 1.75 -12.25 -24.27
CA LYS A 64 1.55 -11.97 -25.70
C LYS A 64 1.38 -10.47 -25.95
N ALA A 65 0.53 -9.81 -25.18
CA ALA A 65 0.28 -8.37 -25.33
C ALA A 65 1.55 -7.55 -25.08
N LEU A 66 2.28 -7.84 -23.99
CA LEU A 66 3.54 -7.18 -23.66
C LEU A 66 4.61 -7.42 -24.73
N HIS A 67 4.72 -8.65 -25.25
CA HIS A 67 5.66 -8.98 -26.33
C HIS A 67 5.36 -8.20 -27.62
N GLN A 68 4.09 -8.03 -27.97
CA GLN A 68 3.69 -7.27 -29.15
C GLN A 68 4.13 -5.81 -29.08
N VAL A 69 4.02 -5.19 -27.91
CA VAL A 69 4.41 -3.79 -27.69
C VAL A 69 5.92 -3.63 -27.63
N LEU A 70 6.62 -4.50 -26.89
CA LEU A 70 8.07 -4.36 -26.65
C LEU A 70 8.94 -4.97 -27.73
N GLN A 71 8.44 -5.93 -28.52
CA GLN A 71 9.22 -6.70 -29.49
C GLN A 71 10.61 -7.09 -28.93
N PRO A 72 10.68 -7.72 -27.74
CA PRO A 72 11.93 -7.86 -27.00
C PRO A 72 12.95 -8.69 -27.78
N ARG A 73 14.25 -8.57 -27.48
CA ARG A 73 15.28 -9.41 -28.10
C ARG A 73 15.03 -10.88 -27.74
N ARG A 74 14.71 -11.14 -26.47
CA ARG A 74 14.20 -12.42 -25.95
C ARG A 74 13.14 -12.23 -24.87
N HIS A 75 12.22 -13.18 -24.78
CA HIS A 75 11.14 -13.19 -23.78
C HIS A 75 11.14 -14.53 -23.05
N VAL A 76 11.70 -14.57 -21.84
CA VAL A 76 11.84 -15.78 -21.03
C VAL A 76 10.57 -15.97 -20.19
N LEU A 77 9.84 -17.04 -20.47
CA LEU A 77 8.67 -17.50 -19.72
C LEU A 77 9.13 -18.42 -18.59
N VAL A 78 9.11 -17.91 -17.36
CA VAL A 78 9.44 -18.67 -16.15
C VAL A 78 8.16 -19.32 -15.63
N GLU A 79 7.89 -20.54 -16.09
CA GLU A 79 6.68 -21.29 -15.74
C GLU A 79 7.04 -22.69 -15.21
N PRO A 80 6.99 -22.90 -13.88
CA PRO A 80 7.28 -24.20 -13.28
C PRO A 80 6.23 -25.26 -13.66
N GLU A 81 4.99 -24.85 -13.94
CA GLU A 81 3.87 -25.74 -14.27
C GLU A 81 3.59 -25.80 -15.78
N LEU A 82 4.63 -25.77 -16.64
CA LEU A 82 4.48 -25.71 -18.11
C LEU A 82 3.53 -26.78 -18.68
N ARG A 83 3.48 -27.97 -18.06
CA ARG A 83 2.56 -29.04 -18.46
C ARG A 83 1.09 -28.63 -18.38
N GLN A 84 0.71 -27.79 -17.42
CA GLN A 84 -0.68 -27.33 -17.25
C GLN A 84 -1.06 -26.25 -18.27
N TYR A 85 -0.09 -25.44 -18.70
CA TYR A 85 -0.29 -24.33 -19.65
C TYR A 85 0.21 -24.65 -21.06
N THR A 86 0.43 -25.94 -21.36
CA THR A 86 1.03 -26.40 -22.61
C THR A 86 0.27 -25.90 -23.84
N ASP A 87 -1.06 -25.98 -23.82
CA ASP A 87 -1.92 -25.55 -24.94
C ASP A 87 -1.80 -24.04 -25.23
N ASN A 88 -1.44 -23.24 -24.23
CA ASN A 88 -1.34 -21.79 -24.34
C ASN A 88 0.08 -21.31 -24.66
N LEU A 89 1.09 -21.94 -24.05
CA LEU A 89 2.49 -21.47 -24.09
C LEU A 89 3.35 -22.18 -25.14
N ARG A 90 3.12 -23.47 -25.45
CA ARG A 90 3.90 -24.15 -26.50
C ARG A 90 3.78 -23.49 -27.87
N PRO A 91 2.59 -23.03 -28.32
CA PRO A 91 2.50 -22.32 -29.59
C PRO A 91 3.39 -21.07 -29.67
N LEU A 92 3.68 -20.43 -28.52
CA LEU A 92 4.62 -19.31 -28.46
C LEU A 92 6.06 -19.78 -28.59
N LEU A 93 6.44 -20.84 -27.87
CA LEU A 93 7.79 -21.39 -27.84
C LEU A 93 8.20 -22.03 -29.18
N ASP A 94 7.30 -22.80 -29.78
CA ASP A 94 7.59 -23.65 -30.94
C ASP A 94 7.43 -22.90 -32.28
N SER A 95 6.93 -21.66 -32.26
CA SER A 95 6.76 -20.86 -33.48
C SER A 95 8.11 -20.59 -34.17
N HIS A 96 8.11 -20.64 -35.51
CA HIS A 96 9.34 -20.43 -36.27
C HIS A 96 9.92 -19.04 -36.02
N GLY A 97 11.20 -18.97 -35.62
CA GLY A 97 11.85 -17.71 -35.27
C GLY A 97 11.39 -17.12 -33.93
N SER A 98 10.71 -17.91 -33.08
CA SER A 98 10.25 -17.46 -31.78
C SER A 98 11.39 -16.84 -30.97
N ARG A 99 11.10 -15.68 -30.38
CA ARG A 99 11.96 -15.04 -29.37
C ARG A 99 11.62 -15.49 -27.95
N TYR A 100 10.57 -16.31 -27.79
CA TYR A 100 10.21 -16.86 -26.49
C TYR A 100 11.16 -17.98 -26.08
N ARG A 101 11.53 -18.01 -24.81
CA ARG A 101 12.32 -19.06 -24.18
C ARG A 101 11.60 -19.54 -22.94
N HIS A 102 11.85 -20.77 -22.52
CA HIS A 102 11.26 -21.32 -21.29
C HIS A 102 12.36 -21.50 -20.24
N ALA A 103 12.02 -21.18 -19.00
CA ALA A 103 12.78 -21.52 -17.81
C ALA A 103 11.83 -22.14 -16.77
N THR A 104 12.34 -23.07 -15.97
CA THR A 104 11.56 -23.70 -14.92
C THR A 104 11.48 -22.82 -13.67
N ASN A 105 12.54 -22.07 -13.40
CA ASN A 105 12.66 -21.17 -12.26
C ASN A 105 13.45 -19.91 -12.63
N LEU A 106 13.48 -18.94 -11.71
CA LEU A 106 14.09 -17.63 -11.94
C LEU A 106 15.62 -17.71 -12.01
N GLU A 107 16.25 -18.63 -11.27
CA GLU A 107 17.70 -18.82 -11.27
C GLU A 107 18.18 -19.29 -12.65
N GLU A 108 17.44 -20.21 -13.28
CA GLU A 108 17.70 -20.69 -14.64
C GLU A 108 17.59 -19.55 -15.66
N ALA A 109 16.62 -18.64 -15.52
CA ALA A 109 16.48 -17.48 -16.39
C ALA A 109 17.69 -16.53 -16.34
N PHE A 110 18.34 -16.43 -15.17
CA PHE A 110 19.51 -15.61 -14.96
C PHE A 110 20.84 -16.32 -15.22
N ASP A 111 20.83 -17.62 -15.50
CA ASP A 111 22.05 -18.40 -15.73
C ASP A 111 22.63 -18.10 -17.13
N PRO A 112 23.87 -17.58 -17.23
CA PRO A 112 24.55 -17.39 -18.51
C PRO A 112 24.76 -18.68 -19.30
N GLU A 113 24.96 -19.82 -18.63
CA GLU A 113 25.19 -21.11 -19.29
C GLU A 113 23.97 -21.60 -20.05
N LYS A 114 22.78 -21.23 -19.57
CA LYS A 114 21.50 -21.54 -20.23
C LYS A 114 21.27 -20.69 -21.47
N GLY A 115 21.98 -19.56 -21.58
CA GLY A 115 21.89 -18.66 -22.72
C GLY A 115 20.44 -18.30 -23.05
N LEU A 116 19.62 -17.98 -22.04
CA LEU A 116 18.19 -17.63 -22.22
C LEU A 116 18.00 -16.14 -22.48
N LEU A 117 18.87 -15.29 -21.93
CA LEU A 117 18.92 -13.85 -22.22
C LEU A 117 19.88 -13.57 -23.39
N SER A 118 19.64 -12.47 -24.10
CA SER A 118 20.50 -12.04 -25.21
C SER A 118 21.77 -11.35 -24.72
N GLU A 119 21.70 -10.72 -23.55
CA GLU A 119 22.78 -9.97 -22.93
C GLU A 119 22.76 -10.18 -21.41
N TYR A 120 23.95 -10.32 -20.83
CA TYR A 120 24.15 -10.48 -19.40
C TYR A 120 24.96 -9.29 -18.88
N ALA A 121 24.28 -8.18 -18.55
CA ALA A 121 24.87 -6.90 -18.18
C ALA A 121 25.52 -6.91 -16.78
N THR A 122 26.52 -7.75 -16.56
CA THR A 122 27.20 -7.94 -15.27
C THR A 122 27.84 -6.66 -14.73
N GLY A 123 28.22 -5.72 -15.60
CA GLY A 123 28.80 -4.43 -15.22
C GLY A 123 27.83 -3.48 -14.49
N LYS A 124 26.52 -3.73 -14.55
CA LYS A 124 25.49 -2.94 -13.85
C LYS A 124 25.14 -3.47 -12.46
N GLY A 125 25.61 -4.68 -12.12
CA GLY A 125 25.38 -5.29 -10.81
C GLY A 125 26.09 -4.54 -9.68
N ALA A 126 25.77 -4.92 -8.43
CA ALA A 126 26.49 -4.42 -7.28
C ALA A 126 27.95 -4.89 -7.33
N SER A 127 28.89 -3.99 -7.02
CA SER A 127 30.31 -4.33 -6.86
C SER A 127 30.88 -3.70 -5.60
N LEU A 128 32.09 -4.10 -5.19
CA LEU A 128 32.68 -3.64 -3.94
C LEU A 128 32.76 -2.11 -3.92
N GLY A 129 32.04 -1.48 -3.00
CA GLY A 129 31.99 -0.02 -2.85
C GLY A 129 31.12 0.73 -3.88
N LYS A 130 30.48 0.04 -4.83
CA LYS A 130 29.61 0.66 -5.85
C LYS A 130 28.20 0.03 -5.83
N PRO A 131 27.14 0.82 -5.59
CA PRO A 131 25.78 0.31 -5.64
C PRO A 131 25.41 -0.08 -7.09
N PRO A 132 24.46 -1.02 -7.27
CA PRO A 132 23.97 -1.43 -8.58
C PRO A 132 23.34 -0.25 -9.33
N GLU A 133 23.47 -0.26 -10.65
CA GLU A 133 22.90 0.73 -11.55
C GLU A 133 21.57 0.26 -12.14
N PHE A 134 20.73 1.20 -12.57
CA PHE A 134 19.46 0.87 -13.22
C PHE A 134 19.68 0.18 -14.57
N ASN A 135 19.02 -0.96 -14.75
CA ASN A 135 19.13 -1.76 -15.96
C ASN A 135 17.93 -1.57 -16.88
N GLN A 136 18.11 -0.76 -17.93
CA GLN A 136 17.12 -0.51 -18.97
C GLN A 136 17.01 -1.64 -20.03
N SER A 137 18.00 -2.54 -20.13
CA SER A 137 18.00 -3.60 -21.14
C SER A 137 17.30 -4.88 -20.67
N LEU A 138 16.72 -4.87 -19.47
CA LEU A 138 15.98 -5.98 -18.90
C LEU A 138 14.72 -5.47 -18.19
N LEU A 139 13.57 -6.08 -18.50
CA LEU A 139 12.30 -5.84 -17.83
C LEU A 139 11.82 -7.14 -17.18
N MET A 140 11.29 -7.06 -15.96
CA MET A 140 10.63 -8.18 -15.31
C MET A 140 9.13 -7.94 -15.22
N THR A 141 8.34 -8.98 -15.47
CA THR A 141 6.91 -9.00 -15.13
C THR A 141 6.60 -10.27 -14.36
N VAL A 142 5.66 -10.18 -13.41
CA VAL A 142 5.39 -11.28 -12.48
C VAL A 142 3.92 -11.30 -12.07
N ASN A 143 3.36 -12.52 -12.00
CA ASN A 143 2.06 -12.77 -11.41
C ASN A 143 2.20 -13.41 -10.02
N PHE A 144 1.77 -12.69 -8.98
CA PHE A 144 1.83 -13.11 -7.57
C PHE A 144 0.54 -13.77 -7.05
N SER A 145 -0.42 -14.09 -7.92
CA SER A 145 -1.68 -14.72 -7.51
C SER A 145 -1.60 -16.21 -7.17
N SER A 146 -0.43 -16.83 -7.38
CA SER A 146 -0.19 -18.21 -6.95
C SER A 146 -0.42 -18.40 -5.44
N ARG A 147 -0.60 -19.67 -5.04
CA ARG A 147 -0.84 -20.05 -3.64
C ARG A 147 0.22 -19.46 -2.70
N ARG A 148 -0.18 -19.29 -1.43
CA ARG A 148 0.74 -18.90 -0.35
C ARG A 148 1.95 -19.83 -0.33
N VAL A 149 3.12 -19.23 -0.15
CA VAL A 149 4.38 -19.95 -0.06
C VAL A 149 4.63 -20.32 1.40
N SER A 150 5.00 -21.58 1.61
CA SER A 150 5.54 -22.07 2.87
C SER A 150 6.99 -22.47 2.62
N GLN A 151 7.96 -21.73 3.15
CA GLN A 151 9.38 -22.05 3.03
C GLN A 151 10.07 -21.81 4.37
N GLY A 152 10.64 -22.88 4.94
CA GLY A 152 11.17 -22.84 6.30
C GLY A 152 10.07 -22.42 7.30
N THR A 153 10.34 -21.37 8.07
CA THR A 153 9.43 -20.76 9.04
C THR A 153 8.50 -19.71 8.45
N TYR A 154 8.64 -19.39 7.16
CA TYR A 154 7.79 -18.41 6.49
C TYR A 154 6.51 -19.06 5.96
N LEU A 155 5.37 -18.46 6.29
CA LEU A 155 4.07 -18.72 5.67
C LEU A 155 3.43 -17.40 5.26
N GLY A 156 3.32 -17.13 3.95
CA GLY A 156 2.79 -15.86 3.47
C GLY A 156 2.55 -15.79 1.97
N SER A 157 2.30 -14.57 1.46
CA SER A 157 2.07 -14.35 0.02
C SER A 157 3.38 -14.40 -0.76
N LEU A 158 3.32 -14.91 -2.00
CA LEU A 158 4.49 -14.95 -2.88
C LEU A 158 5.08 -13.56 -3.11
N GLY A 159 4.24 -12.53 -3.28
CA GLY A 159 4.69 -11.15 -3.46
C GLY A 159 5.50 -10.63 -2.27
N LYS A 160 5.03 -10.86 -1.04
CA LYS A 160 5.77 -10.39 0.15
C LYS A 160 7.14 -11.06 0.23
N LYS A 161 7.18 -12.38 0.06
CA LYS A 161 8.44 -13.12 0.02
C LYS A 161 9.36 -12.59 -1.08
N PHE A 162 8.85 -12.40 -2.29
CA PHE A 162 9.64 -11.90 -3.41
C PHE A 162 10.26 -10.53 -3.12
N PHE A 163 9.49 -9.58 -2.56
CA PHE A 163 10.03 -8.26 -2.24
C PHE A 163 10.95 -8.26 -1.01
N ASP A 164 10.75 -9.18 -0.07
CA ASP A 164 11.70 -9.43 1.02
C ASP A 164 13.02 -9.97 0.45
N ASP A 165 12.97 -11.00 -0.41
CA ASP A 165 14.14 -11.55 -1.10
C ASP A 165 14.83 -10.50 -1.98
N LEU A 166 14.04 -9.64 -2.66
CA LEU A 166 14.53 -8.50 -3.42
C LEU A 166 15.33 -7.55 -2.53
N PHE A 167 14.75 -7.13 -1.40
CA PHE A 167 15.44 -6.30 -0.42
C PHE A 167 16.74 -6.97 0.03
N PHE A 168 16.72 -8.24 0.45
CA PHE A 168 17.93 -8.96 0.88
C PHE A 168 18.98 -9.06 -0.23
N SER A 169 18.55 -9.26 -1.47
CA SER A 169 19.44 -9.39 -2.63
C SER A 169 20.24 -8.11 -2.93
N LEU A 170 19.78 -6.94 -2.48
CA LEU A 170 20.54 -5.69 -2.57
C LEU A 170 21.83 -5.72 -1.73
N PHE A 171 21.87 -6.57 -0.70
CA PHE A 171 22.94 -6.60 0.30
C PHE A 171 23.77 -7.87 0.25
N SER A 172 23.29 -8.93 -0.40
CA SER A 172 24.05 -10.14 -0.63
C SER A 172 25.06 -9.92 -1.76
N ASN A 173 26.29 -9.54 -1.39
CA ASN A 173 27.46 -9.58 -2.30
C ASN A 173 27.97 -11.02 -2.54
N GLN A 174 27.34 -12.03 -1.95
CA GLN A 174 27.80 -13.41 -2.04
C GLN A 174 27.40 -14.05 -3.38
N ALA A 175 28.43 -14.34 -4.19
CA ALA A 175 28.44 -15.34 -5.26
C ALA A 175 27.40 -15.19 -6.38
N GLY A 176 26.96 -13.96 -6.67
CA GLY A 176 26.12 -13.65 -7.81
C GLY A 176 24.74 -14.31 -7.83
N ARG A 177 24.27 -14.95 -6.77
CA ARG A 177 22.88 -15.46 -6.70
C ARG A 177 21.85 -14.34 -6.39
N SER A 178 22.21 -13.08 -6.62
CA SER A 178 21.36 -11.92 -6.36
C SER A 178 20.43 -11.64 -7.54
N LEU A 179 19.17 -11.28 -7.25
CA LEU A 179 18.20 -10.76 -8.23
C LEU A 179 18.72 -9.50 -8.95
N PHE A 180 19.68 -8.79 -8.34
CA PHE A 180 20.31 -7.61 -8.90
C PHE A 180 21.72 -7.87 -9.46
N ARG A 181 22.07 -9.12 -9.79
CA ARG A 181 23.33 -9.46 -10.49
C ARG A 181 23.52 -8.65 -11.78
N TYR A 182 22.43 -8.29 -12.46
CA TYR A 182 22.45 -7.49 -13.68
C TYR A 182 22.00 -6.04 -13.48
N GLY A 183 22.12 -5.51 -12.26
CA GLY A 183 21.67 -4.17 -11.89
C GLY A 183 20.22 -4.13 -11.43
N LEU A 184 19.70 -2.93 -11.16
CA LEU A 184 18.35 -2.67 -10.67
C LEU A 184 17.33 -2.81 -11.82
N ILE A 185 16.47 -3.81 -11.74
CA ILE A 185 15.52 -4.18 -12.81
C ILE A 185 14.12 -3.62 -12.48
N ARG A 186 13.46 -2.99 -13.45
CA ARG A 186 12.06 -2.56 -13.34
C ARG A 186 11.12 -3.77 -13.33
N ILE A 187 10.12 -3.77 -12.45
CA ILE A 187 9.21 -4.91 -12.23
C ILE A 187 7.75 -4.48 -12.43
N LEU A 188 7.04 -5.15 -13.33
CA LEU A 188 5.59 -5.05 -13.50
C LEU A 188 4.90 -6.22 -12.76
N ALA A 189 4.37 -5.95 -11.57
CA ALA A 189 3.86 -6.96 -10.65
C ALA A 189 2.33 -6.98 -10.57
N TRP A 190 1.72 -8.07 -11.02
CA TRP A 190 0.31 -8.37 -10.77
C TRP A 190 0.13 -8.96 -9.37
N ILE A 191 -0.65 -8.29 -8.53
CA ILE A 191 -0.84 -8.62 -7.12
C ILE A 191 -2.33 -8.82 -6.82
N PRO A 192 -2.74 -9.93 -6.18
CA PRO A 192 -4.11 -10.11 -5.71
C PRO A 192 -4.58 -8.99 -4.81
N GLU A 193 -5.78 -8.49 -5.05
CA GLU A 193 -6.31 -7.38 -4.27
C GLU A 193 -6.67 -7.79 -2.83
N GLU A 194 -7.32 -8.95 -2.64
CA GLU A 194 -8.06 -9.24 -1.41
C GLU A 194 -7.19 -9.37 -0.15
N MET A 195 -5.89 -9.65 -0.31
CA MET A 195 -4.91 -9.68 0.79
C MET A 195 -3.48 -9.30 0.36
N GLY A 196 -3.27 -8.86 -0.89
CA GLY A 196 -1.93 -8.68 -1.44
C GLY A 196 -1.45 -7.24 -1.49
N LYS A 197 -2.31 -6.26 -1.80
CA LYS A 197 -1.85 -4.91 -2.20
C LYS A 197 -1.40 -3.98 -1.07
N GLU A 198 -2.11 -3.99 0.06
CA GLU A 198 -1.90 -2.98 1.13
C GLU A 198 -0.47 -2.91 1.69
N PRO A 199 0.30 -4.02 1.83
CA PRO A 199 1.71 -3.94 2.22
C PRO A 199 2.60 -3.16 1.25
N PHE A 200 2.19 -3.00 -0.01
CA PHE A 200 2.99 -2.36 -1.07
C PHE A 200 2.56 -0.91 -1.32
N VAL A 201 1.25 -0.66 -1.46
CA VAL A 201 0.71 0.68 -1.76
C VAL A 201 -0.48 0.97 -0.84
N PRO A 202 -0.24 1.24 0.46
CA PRO A 202 -1.32 1.56 1.38
C PRO A 202 -1.88 2.95 1.11
N ARG A 203 -3.20 3.09 1.25
CA ARG A 203 -3.91 4.36 1.09
C ARG A 203 -3.97 5.18 2.38
N THR A 204 -3.62 4.63 3.54
CA THR A 204 -3.57 5.37 4.82
C THR A 204 -2.36 4.93 5.63
N VAL A 205 -1.81 5.83 6.44
CA VAL A 205 -0.72 5.53 7.37
C VAL A 205 -1.06 4.41 8.35
N TYR A 206 -2.35 4.14 8.58
CA TYR A 206 -2.80 3.05 9.45
C TYR A 206 -2.53 1.66 8.85
N ARG A 207 -2.47 1.52 7.52
CA ARG A 207 -2.17 0.26 6.80
C ARG A 207 -0.71 0.20 6.34
N ARG A 208 0.17 1.01 6.92
CA ARG A 208 1.60 0.96 6.63
C ARG A 208 2.27 -0.15 7.42
N PHE A 209 3.10 -0.94 6.75
CA PHE A 209 3.80 -2.08 7.35
C PHE A 209 5.32 -1.96 7.16
N LYS A 210 6.08 -2.87 7.79
CA LYS A 210 7.53 -3.02 7.54
C LYS A 210 7.86 -3.03 6.05
N GLN A 211 7.11 -3.82 5.27
CA GLN A 211 7.29 -3.95 3.82
C GLN A 211 7.18 -2.60 3.12
N THR A 212 6.15 -1.82 3.46
CA THR A 212 5.88 -0.53 2.83
C THR A 212 7.04 0.42 3.05
N ILE A 213 7.52 0.52 4.29
CA ILE A 213 8.61 1.44 4.66
C ILE A 213 9.91 1.06 3.95
N ILE A 214 10.20 -0.24 3.86
CA ILE A 214 11.36 -0.75 3.13
C ILE A 214 11.27 -0.40 1.63
N LEU A 215 10.11 -0.62 1.02
CA LEU A 215 9.89 -0.33 -0.40
C LEU A 215 9.93 1.16 -0.71
N GLU A 216 9.34 1.99 0.16
CA GLU A 216 9.45 3.46 0.12
C GLU A 216 10.90 3.97 0.21
N ALA A 217 11.78 3.21 0.85
CA ALA A 217 13.20 3.55 0.96
C ALA A 217 14.02 3.13 -0.28
N MET A 218 13.59 2.12 -1.04
CA MET A 218 14.42 1.48 -2.08
C MET A 218 13.86 1.56 -3.50
N SER A 219 12.62 2.01 -3.69
CA SER A 219 11.94 1.99 -4.99
C SER A 219 10.92 3.11 -5.11
N ASP A 220 10.48 3.36 -6.34
CA ASP A 220 9.25 4.09 -6.64
C ASP A 220 8.19 3.10 -7.13
N ILE A 221 6.99 3.17 -6.55
CA ILE A 221 5.88 2.28 -6.88
C ILE A 221 4.68 3.08 -7.35
N THR A 222 4.14 2.72 -8.51
CA THR A 222 2.88 3.27 -9.05
C THR A 222 1.86 2.17 -9.23
N GLU A 223 0.64 2.36 -8.72
CA GLU A 223 -0.50 1.49 -9.03
C GLU A 223 -1.05 1.91 -10.41
N VAL A 224 -0.88 1.05 -11.41
CA VAL A 224 -1.27 1.30 -12.81
C VAL A 224 -2.73 0.93 -13.04
N ALA A 225 -3.13 -0.20 -12.47
CA ALA A 225 -4.48 -0.73 -12.52
C ALA A 225 -4.83 -1.38 -11.18
N GLY A 226 -6.10 -1.36 -10.80
CA GLY A 226 -6.57 -1.95 -9.55
C GLY A 226 -8.07 -1.77 -9.38
N VAL A 227 -8.58 -2.09 -8.20
CA VAL A 227 -10.01 -1.91 -7.88
C VAL A 227 -10.28 -0.52 -7.27
N PRO A 228 -11.55 -0.08 -7.28
CA PRO A 228 -11.98 1.13 -6.59
C PRO A 228 -11.57 1.17 -5.13
N GLY A 229 -11.40 2.39 -4.61
CA GLY A 229 -11.14 2.58 -3.18
C GLY A 229 -12.28 2.20 -2.26
N GLY A 230 -11.96 2.13 -0.97
CA GLY A 230 -13.00 2.07 0.07
C GLY A 230 -13.59 0.69 0.34
N PHE A 231 -12.85 -0.39 0.10
CA PHE A 231 -13.21 -1.69 0.68
C PHE A 231 -12.72 -1.80 2.14
N GLY A 232 -13.46 -2.54 2.97
CA GLY A 232 -13.13 -2.76 4.39
C GLY A 232 -13.60 -1.64 5.33
N THR A 233 -13.33 -1.77 6.63
CA THR A 233 -13.84 -0.83 7.66
C THR A 233 -13.25 0.59 7.50
N THR A 234 -14.00 1.63 7.83
CA THR A 234 -13.59 3.06 7.78
C THR A 234 -12.25 3.35 8.47
N ARG A 235 -11.90 2.63 9.54
CA ARG A 235 -10.59 2.75 10.23
C ARG A 235 -9.38 2.42 9.33
N TYR A 236 -9.57 1.62 8.29
CA TYR A 236 -8.53 1.23 7.33
C TYR A 236 -8.55 2.07 6.05
N ARG A 237 -9.51 2.99 5.95
CA ARG A 237 -9.61 3.95 4.85
C ARG A 237 -8.92 5.25 5.24
N ARG A 238 -8.50 6.04 4.27
CA ARG A 238 -8.12 7.43 4.52
C ARG A 238 -9.39 8.23 4.84
N TRP A 239 -9.20 9.38 5.48
CA TRP A 239 -10.29 10.33 5.68
C TRP A 239 -10.84 10.77 4.30
N PRO A 240 -12.14 10.54 3.98
CA PRO A 240 -12.66 10.77 2.63
C PRO A 240 -12.43 12.17 2.07
N GLU A 241 -12.46 13.19 2.91
CA GLU A 241 -12.22 14.58 2.54
C GLU A 241 -10.80 14.79 1.99
N LEU A 242 -9.79 14.12 2.56
CA LEU A 242 -8.42 14.14 2.01
C LEU A 242 -8.35 13.39 0.68
N GLU A 243 -9.05 12.26 0.55
CA GLU A 243 -9.12 11.54 -0.73
C GLU A 243 -9.79 12.39 -1.83
N LEU A 244 -10.81 13.18 -1.49
CA LEU A 244 -11.48 14.10 -2.41
C LEU A 244 -10.56 15.24 -2.84
N GLU A 245 -9.76 15.81 -1.92
CA GLU A 245 -8.74 16.82 -2.25
C GLU A 245 -7.74 16.28 -3.29
N GLU A 246 -7.19 15.08 -3.05
CA GLU A 246 -6.26 14.43 -3.99
C GLU A 246 -6.93 14.06 -5.32
N TYR A 247 -8.17 13.57 -5.28
CA TYR A 247 -8.95 13.24 -6.48
C TYR A 247 -9.16 14.49 -7.34
N ALA A 248 -9.51 15.62 -6.74
CA ALA A 248 -9.63 16.90 -7.44
C ALA A 248 -8.30 17.37 -8.04
N ALA A 249 -7.19 17.24 -7.30
CA ALA A 249 -5.86 17.61 -7.78
C ALA A 249 -5.41 16.77 -8.99
N ILE A 250 -5.63 15.47 -8.97
CA ILE A 250 -5.30 14.57 -10.09
C ILE A 250 -6.16 14.89 -11.31
N ASN A 251 -7.46 15.13 -11.12
CA ASN A 251 -8.34 15.52 -12.21
C ASN A 251 -7.96 16.87 -12.84
N ALA A 252 -7.47 17.82 -12.05
CA ALA A 252 -6.93 19.07 -12.59
C ALA A 252 -5.73 18.81 -13.51
N ARG A 253 -4.77 17.99 -13.06
CA ARG A 253 -3.61 17.58 -13.89
C ARG A 253 -4.02 16.82 -15.15
N ALA A 254 -5.02 15.94 -15.05
CA ALA A 254 -5.53 15.17 -16.20
C ALA A 254 -6.24 16.04 -17.25
N LYS A 255 -6.77 17.20 -16.87
CA LYS A 255 -7.30 18.19 -17.82
C LYS A 255 -6.18 18.92 -18.57
N GLU A 256 -5.05 19.16 -17.91
CA GLU A 256 -3.91 19.88 -18.48
C GLU A 256 -3.03 18.99 -19.37
N ASN A 257 -2.91 17.70 -19.04
CA ASN A 257 -2.06 16.76 -19.78
C ASN A 257 -2.85 15.54 -20.27
N ARG A 258 -2.93 15.39 -21.60
CA ARG A 258 -3.62 14.27 -22.25
C ARG A 258 -3.02 12.90 -21.88
N ALA A 259 -1.73 12.83 -21.56
CA ALA A 259 -1.09 11.59 -21.11
C ALA A 259 -1.66 11.07 -19.77
N TYR A 260 -2.31 11.94 -18.99
CA TYR A 260 -2.90 11.64 -17.69
C TYR A 260 -4.40 11.32 -17.75
N GLN A 261 -5.00 11.33 -18.94
CA GLN A 261 -6.41 10.99 -19.10
C GLN A 261 -6.62 9.47 -18.90
N VAL A 262 -7.72 9.16 -18.23
CA VAL A 262 -8.19 7.80 -17.98
C VAL A 262 -9.45 7.58 -18.84
N PRO A 263 -9.57 6.45 -19.55
CA PRO A 263 -10.80 6.12 -20.27
C PRO A 263 -12.00 6.17 -19.32
N SER A 264 -13.13 6.71 -19.76
CA SER A 264 -14.33 6.81 -18.91
C SER A 264 -14.82 5.46 -18.40
N SER A 265 -14.60 4.39 -19.17
CA SER A 265 -14.89 3.00 -18.78
C SER A 265 -14.00 2.48 -17.64
N ARG A 266 -12.90 3.16 -17.32
CA ARG A 266 -11.86 2.76 -16.36
C ARG A 266 -11.67 3.77 -15.23
N LEU A 267 -12.50 4.81 -15.19
CA LEU A 267 -12.38 5.88 -14.20
C LEU A 267 -12.96 5.44 -12.86
N ASP A 268 -12.25 5.73 -11.77
CA ASP A 268 -12.73 5.48 -10.40
C ASP A 268 -13.78 6.52 -9.99
N GLU A 269 -14.70 6.12 -9.12
CA GLU A 269 -15.68 7.02 -8.52
C GLU A 269 -15.06 7.77 -7.32
N PRO A 270 -15.44 9.04 -7.10
CA PRO A 270 -15.00 9.75 -5.91
C PRO A 270 -15.55 9.06 -4.65
N PRO A 271 -14.75 8.99 -3.57
CA PRO A 271 -15.18 8.32 -2.35
C PRO A 271 -16.39 9.03 -1.73
N ALA A 272 -17.36 8.24 -1.27
CA ALA A 272 -18.48 8.78 -0.52
C ALA A 272 -18.01 9.35 0.84
N PRO A 273 -18.56 10.50 1.28
CA PRO A 273 -18.22 11.08 2.57
C PRO A 273 -18.51 10.12 3.74
N ASP A 274 -17.81 10.29 4.85
CA ASP A 274 -18.14 9.59 6.09
C ASP A 274 -19.52 10.06 6.55
N LEU A 275 -20.37 9.13 6.97
CA LEU A 275 -21.69 9.43 7.50
C LEU A 275 -21.65 10.50 8.60
N ARG A 276 -20.62 10.49 9.46
CA ARG A 276 -20.48 11.45 10.56
C ARG A 276 -20.18 12.86 10.07
N SER A 277 -19.72 13.03 8.84
CA SER A 277 -19.51 14.35 8.21
C SER A 277 -20.80 14.92 7.62
N ILE A 278 -21.84 14.11 7.46
CA ILE A 278 -23.14 14.54 6.91
C ILE A 278 -24.07 14.94 8.06
N ASP A 279 -24.78 16.05 7.88
CA ASP A 279 -25.85 16.44 8.80
C ASP A 279 -26.93 15.34 8.82
N PRO A 280 -27.20 14.68 9.96
CA PRO A 280 -27.96 13.43 10.02
C PRO A 280 -29.47 13.64 9.95
N THR A 281 -29.93 14.42 8.97
CA THR A 281 -31.35 14.61 8.69
C THR A 281 -31.92 13.37 8.00
N PRO A 282 -33.20 13.02 8.23
CA PRO A 282 -33.89 11.96 7.49
C PRO A 282 -33.80 12.06 5.96
N GLN A 283 -33.73 13.29 5.44
CA GLN A 283 -33.54 13.54 4.02
C GLN A 283 -32.14 13.14 3.56
N ASN A 284 -31.10 13.65 4.21
CA ASN A 284 -29.70 13.39 3.84
C ASN A 284 -29.36 11.90 3.91
N LEU A 285 -29.82 11.21 4.96
CA LEU A 285 -29.59 9.77 5.15
C LEU A 285 -30.24 8.88 4.08
N ARG A 286 -31.16 9.43 3.29
CA ARG A 286 -31.78 8.72 2.16
C ARG A 286 -31.22 9.15 0.80
N SER A 287 -30.93 10.43 0.64
CA SER A 287 -30.63 11.01 -0.67
C SER A 287 -29.13 11.08 -0.97
N LEU A 288 -28.27 11.10 0.04
CA LEU A 288 -26.84 11.26 -0.14
C LEU A 288 -26.11 9.92 -0.03
N PRO A 289 -25.13 9.64 -0.89
CA PRO A 289 -24.23 8.51 -0.68
C PRO A 289 -23.32 8.79 0.52
N PHE A 290 -23.09 7.78 1.35
CA PHE A 290 -22.16 7.86 2.48
C PHE A 290 -21.52 6.51 2.78
N SER A 291 -20.37 6.57 3.45
CA SER A 291 -19.70 5.41 4.01
C SER A 291 -19.90 5.35 5.53
N THR A 292 -20.13 4.15 6.07
CA THR A 292 -20.30 3.94 7.50
C THR A 292 -20.00 2.51 7.93
N ASP A 293 -19.39 2.35 9.10
CA ASP A 293 -19.28 1.06 9.81
C ASP A 293 -20.37 0.90 10.89
N ALA A 294 -21.30 1.85 10.98
CA ALA A 294 -22.29 1.89 12.04
C ALA A 294 -23.40 0.85 11.82
N LEU A 295 -23.42 -0.18 12.66
CA LEU A 295 -24.43 -1.25 12.61
C LEU A 295 -25.88 -0.77 12.83
N TRP A 296 -26.07 0.38 13.49
CA TRP A 296 -27.39 0.93 13.79
C TRP A 296 -28.05 1.66 12.61
N ILE A 297 -27.32 1.93 11.53
CA ILE A 297 -27.83 2.70 10.39
C ILE A 297 -28.92 1.97 9.60
N PRO A 298 -28.77 0.67 9.25
CA PRO A 298 -29.85 -0.08 8.62
C PRO A 298 -31.16 -0.04 9.42
N ASP A 299 -31.07 -0.14 10.74
CA ASP A 299 -32.24 -0.06 11.63
C ASP A 299 -32.86 1.33 11.58
N PHE A 300 -32.03 2.39 11.61
CA PHE A 300 -32.54 3.75 11.51
C PHE A 300 -33.26 4.02 10.18
N VAL A 301 -32.70 3.54 9.06
CA VAL A 301 -33.35 3.66 7.75
C VAL A 301 -34.70 2.92 7.73
N GLN A 302 -34.79 1.73 8.33
CA GLN A 302 -36.05 1.00 8.46
C GLN A 302 -37.09 1.77 9.29
N VAL A 303 -36.67 2.37 10.42
CA VAL A 303 -37.53 3.22 11.25
C VAL A 303 -38.03 4.42 10.46
N LEU A 304 -37.17 5.04 9.64
CA LEU A 304 -37.57 6.15 8.77
C LEU A 304 -38.59 5.72 7.71
N GLU A 305 -38.45 4.54 7.11
CA GLU A 305 -39.44 3.99 6.15
C GLU A 305 -40.78 3.69 6.82
N ARG A 306 -40.75 3.10 8.02
CA ARG A 306 -41.95 2.85 8.83
C ARG A 306 -42.65 4.15 9.20
N LEU A 307 -41.93 5.17 9.65
CA LEU A 307 -42.51 6.48 9.93
C LEU A 307 -43.18 7.12 8.70
N LYS A 308 -42.55 7.01 7.53
CA LYS A 308 -43.11 7.53 6.28
C LYS A 308 -44.42 6.83 5.91
N LYS A 309 -44.53 5.52 6.19
CA LYS A 309 -45.71 4.70 5.88
C LYS A 309 -46.82 4.83 6.92
N GLU A 310 -46.48 4.70 8.20
CA GLU A 310 -47.43 4.62 9.32
C GLU A 310 -47.83 6.02 9.84
N GLU A 311 -46.92 7.00 9.78
CA GLU A 311 -47.12 8.34 10.35
C GLU A 311 -46.65 9.48 9.39
N PRO A 312 -47.20 9.58 8.16
CA PRO A 312 -46.69 10.48 7.11
C PRO A 312 -46.77 11.97 7.45
N ALA A 313 -47.71 12.38 8.32
CA ALA A 313 -47.80 13.75 8.79
C ALA A 313 -46.61 14.09 9.71
N PHE A 314 -46.32 13.23 10.69
CA PHE A 314 -45.17 13.37 11.58
C PHE A 314 -43.87 13.38 10.78
N TYR A 315 -43.73 12.44 9.84
CA TYR A 315 -42.55 12.34 8.98
C TYR A 315 -42.31 13.62 8.17
N ARG A 316 -43.34 14.19 7.51
CA ARG A 316 -43.21 15.42 6.73
C ARG A 316 -42.78 16.62 7.58
N THR A 317 -43.34 16.76 8.78
CA THR A 317 -42.98 17.86 9.69
C THR A 317 -41.53 17.76 10.20
N HIS A 318 -40.98 16.56 10.32
CA HIS A 318 -39.66 16.31 10.92
C HIS A 318 -38.61 15.82 9.92
N ALA A 319 -38.88 15.92 8.62
CA ALA A 319 -37.98 15.46 7.55
C ALA A 319 -36.62 16.18 7.57
N GLU A 320 -36.59 17.41 8.07
CA GLU A 320 -35.38 18.22 8.27
C GLU A 320 -34.56 17.82 9.51
N GLY A 321 -35.00 16.83 10.30
CA GLY A 321 -34.23 16.33 11.45
C GLY A 321 -34.20 17.29 12.66
N ARG A 322 -35.07 18.31 12.70
CA ARG A 322 -35.21 19.15 13.89
C ARG A 322 -35.88 18.35 15.00
N ILE A 323 -35.21 18.23 16.15
CA ILE A 323 -35.80 17.71 17.39
C ILE A 323 -36.35 18.90 18.18
N PRO A 324 -37.67 19.09 18.30
CA PRO A 324 -38.20 20.16 19.14
C PRO A 324 -37.99 19.78 20.61
N GLY A 325 -37.39 20.68 21.39
CA GLY A 325 -36.99 20.42 22.77
C GLY A 325 -38.14 20.03 23.72
N GLU A 326 -39.39 20.29 23.33
CA GLU A 326 -40.58 20.09 24.15
C GLU A 326 -41.54 19.00 23.62
N LEU A 327 -41.18 18.28 22.54
CA LEU A 327 -42.12 17.32 21.94
C LEU A 327 -42.22 16.04 22.78
N ARG A 328 -43.40 15.78 23.34
CA ARG A 328 -43.75 14.44 23.87
C ARG A 328 -43.99 13.50 22.70
N TYR A 329 -43.03 12.62 22.42
CA TYR A 329 -43.18 11.52 21.46
C TYR A 329 -44.30 10.59 21.93
N LYS A 330 -45.40 10.53 21.17
CA LYS A 330 -46.64 9.86 21.56
C LYS A 330 -46.58 8.36 21.27
N THR A 331 -45.88 7.95 20.23
CA THR A 331 -45.82 6.55 19.79
C THR A 331 -44.47 5.91 20.08
N PRO A 332 -44.39 4.56 20.20
CA PRO A 332 -43.11 3.86 20.28
C PRO A 332 -42.19 4.17 19.09
N LEU A 333 -42.75 4.24 17.89
CA LEU A 333 -42.02 4.50 16.65
C LEU A 333 -41.38 5.91 16.64
N GLN A 334 -42.10 6.93 17.13
CA GLN A 334 -41.54 8.27 17.31
C GLN A 334 -40.38 8.29 18.32
N ARG A 335 -40.49 7.53 19.42
CA ARG A 335 -39.43 7.44 20.45
C ARG A 335 -38.17 6.76 19.91
N GLU A 336 -38.36 5.68 19.14
CA GLU A 336 -37.29 4.94 18.46
C GLU A 336 -36.55 5.84 17.46
N TRP A 337 -37.28 6.53 16.59
CA TRP A 337 -36.72 7.53 15.67
C TRP A 337 -35.93 8.61 16.40
N ALA A 338 -36.50 9.18 17.47
CA ALA A 338 -35.85 10.23 18.22
C ALA A 338 -34.57 9.76 18.92
N ALA A 339 -34.49 8.49 19.33
CA ALA A 339 -33.28 7.90 19.89
C ALA A 339 -32.16 7.82 18.84
N TYR A 340 -32.45 7.26 17.66
CA TYR A 340 -31.48 7.19 16.57
C TYR A 340 -31.04 8.57 16.09
N LEU A 341 -31.98 9.52 15.94
CA LEU A 341 -31.63 10.88 15.54
C LEU A 341 -30.74 11.58 16.57
N ARG A 342 -31.02 11.44 17.88
CA ARG A 342 -30.14 11.97 18.93
C ARG A 342 -28.74 11.36 18.89
N GLU A 343 -28.65 10.05 18.67
CA GLU A 343 -27.37 9.35 18.54
C GLU A 343 -26.60 9.87 17.32
N ALA A 344 -27.25 9.96 16.16
CA ALA A 344 -26.69 10.47 14.92
C ALA A 344 -26.20 11.92 15.07
N SER A 345 -27.03 12.83 15.60
CA SER A 345 -26.68 14.24 15.83
C SER A 345 -25.53 14.39 16.82
N THR A 346 -25.46 13.56 17.85
CA THR A 346 -24.35 13.58 18.81
C THR A 346 -23.05 13.11 18.16
N LYS A 347 -23.09 12.02 17.39
CA LYS A 347 -21.93 11.51 16.65
C LYS A 347 -21.45 12.53 15.62
N HIS A 348 -22.35 13.12 14.83
CA HIS A 348 -22.04 14.18 13.88
C HIS A 348 -21.38 15.38 14.57
N ARG A 349 -22.05 15.99 15.57
CA ARG A 349 -21.54 17.18 16.26
C ARG A 349 -20.16 16.95 16.90
N THR A 350 -19.97 15.81 17.56
CA THR A 350 -18.69 15.50 18.21
C THR A 350 -17.59 15.18 17.19
N HIS A 351 -17.93 14.55 16.07
CA HIS A 351 -17.02 14.33 14.95
C HIS A 351 -16.62 15.63 14.27
N MET A 352 -17.56 16.54 13.98
CA MET A 352 -17.25 17.84 13.37
C MET A 352 -16.35 18.71 14.24
N ARG A 353 -16.50 18.65 15.57
CA ARG A 353 -15.52 19.26 16.50
C ARG A 353 -14.14 18.63 16.37
N ALA A 354 -14.06 17.31 16.20
CA ALA A 354 -12.79 16.64 15.96
C ALA A 354 -12.17 17.07 14.62
N VAL A 355 -12.97 17.16 13.56
CA VAL A 355 -12.56 17.68 12.23
C VAL A 355 -11.98 19.08 12.35
N GLU A 356 -12.63 19.98 13.09
CA GLU A 356 -12.14 21.33 13.31
C GLU A 356 -10.76 21.35 13.97
N VAL A 357 -10.56 20.55 15.02
CA VAL A 357 -9.27 20.44 15.72
C VAL A 357 -8.19 19.81 14.83
N VAL A 358 -8.54 18.81 14.00
CA VAL A 358 -7.60 18.25 13.03
C VAL A 358 -7.16 19.30 12.01
N ASN A 359 -8.10 20.10 11.49
CA ASN A 359 -7.81 21.19 10.55
C ASN A 359 -6.95 22.28 11.19
N GLN A 360 -7.18 22.63 12.45
CA GLN A 360 -6.30 23.54 13.21
C GLN A 360 -4.87 22.97 13.34
N GLY A 361 -4.75 21.67 13.63
CA GLY A 361 -3.47 20.96 13.67
C GLY A 361 -2.75 20.91 12.32
N ARG A 362 -3.46 20.64 11.22
CA ARG A 362 -2.92 20.65 9.85
C ARG A 362 -2.39 22.03 9.48
N ARG A 363 -3.15 23.10 9.74
CA ARG A 363 -2.71 24.49 9.52
C ARG A 363 -1.48 24.84 10.34
N LEU A 364 -1.43 24.43 11.62
CA LEU A 364 -0.25 24.65 12.45
C LEU A 364 1.01 23.99 11.87
N ILE A 365 0.90 22.77 11.33
CA ILE A 365 2.02 22.08 10.67
C ILE A 365 2.48 22.89 9.46
N ALA A 366 1.55 23.39 8.64
CA ALA A 366 1.86 24.22 7.47
C ALA A 366 2.53 25.54 7.87
N ASP A 367 2.00 26.26 8.87
CA ASP A 367 2.60 27.49 9.40
C ASP A 367 4.02 27.25 9.91
N TRP A 368 4.25 26.12 10.59
CA TRP A 368 5.58 25.77 11.09
C TRP A 368 6.57 25.50 9.94
N LYS A 369 6.15 24.76 8.91
CA LYS A 369 6.97 24.51 7.72
C LYS A 369 7.34 25.82 7.02
N ALA A 370 6.36 26.68 6.77
CA ALA A 370 6.58 27.99 6.15
C ALA A 370 7.57 28.84 6.96
N ALA A 371 7.42 28.89 8.29
CA ALA A 371 8.36 29.62 9.15
C ALA A 371 9.80 29.09 9.05
N LEU A 372 9.98 27.77 8.93
CA LEU A 372 11.32 27.16 8.76
C LEU A 372 11.91 27.44 7.37
N GLU A 373 11.07 27.44 6.33
CA GLU A 373 11.47 27.78 4.97
C GLU A 373 11.91 29.25 4.88
N ASP A 374 11.15 30.18 5.47
CA ASP A 374 11.45 31.61 5.54
C ASP A 374 12.73 31.90 6.35
N ALA A 375 13.01 31.09 7.36
CA ALA A 375 14.23 31.23 8.16
C ALA A 375 15.50 30.79 7.40
N HIS A 376 15.36 30.12 6.24
CA HIS A 376 16.49 29.70 5.39
C HIS A 376 17.62 28.98 6.16
N GLY A 377 17.25 28.09 7.09
CA GLY A 377 18.20 27.33 7.91
C GLY A 377 18.76 28.07 9.12
N GLN A 378 18.32 29.32 9.36
CA GLN A 378 18.56 30.02 10.62
C GLN A 378 17.58 29.54 11.71
N PRO A 379 17.91 29.73 13.00
CA PRO A 379 16.95 29.52 14.07
C PRO A 379 15.71 30.41 13.90
N LEU A 380 14.53 29.87 14.21
CA LEU A 380 13.30 30.65 14.23
C LEU A 380 13.40 31.78 15.26
N ASP A 381 12.67 32.87 15.02
CA ASP A 381 12.44 33.88 16.03
C ASP A 381 11.85 33.23 17.30
N PRO A 382 12.48 33.40 18.49
CA PRO A 382 12.03 32.74 19.71
C PRO A 382 10.58 33.06 20.10
N ALA A 383 10.07 34.25 19.76
CA ALA A 383 8.69 34.62 20.05
C ALA A 383 7.71 33.85 19.15
N LEU A 384 7.98 33.80 17.84
CA LEU A 384 7.23 32.99 16.89
C LEU A 384 7.27 31.50 17.25
N GLU A 385 8.44 30.94 17.54
CA GLU A 385 8.57 29.54 17.92
C GLU A 385 7.75 29.22 19.18
N ARG A 386 7.80 30.08 20.20
CA ARG A 386 6.98 29.93 21.42
C ARG A 386 5.50 29.96 21.10
N GLN A 387 5.04 30.87 20.24
CA GLN A 387 3.64 30.95 19.82
C GLN A 387 3.18 29.65 19.13
N LEU A 388 3.99 29.12 18.21
CA LEU A 388 3.69 27.87 17.51
C LEU A 388 3.63 26.67 18.47
N ARG A 389 4.57 26.59 19.44
CA ARG A 389 4.56 25.56 20.49
C ARG A 389 3.29 25.61 21.33
N LEU A 390 2.88 26.81 21.77
CA LEU A 390 1.65 26.99 22.55
C LEU A 390 0.41 26.53 21.78
N ARG A 391 0.30 26.89 20.49
CA ARG A 391 -0.79 26.43 19.62
C ARG A 391 -0.79 24.91 19.48
N GLY A 392 0.39 24.29 19.34
CA GLY A 392 0.53 22.83 19.26
C GLY A 392 0.11 22.12 20.53
N ASP A 393 0.52 22.63 21.69
CA ASP A 393 0.18 22.08 22.99
C ASP A 393 -1.33 22.22 23.28
N GLU A 394 -1.93 23.36 22.91
CA GLU A 394 -3.37 23.57 23.00
C GLU A 394 -4.14 22.60 22.11
N ASN A 395 -3.72 22.44 20.86
CA ASN A 395 -4.33 21.50 19.92
C ASN A 395 -4.23 20.05 20.43
N HIS A 396 -3.07 19.67 20.97
CA HIS A 396 -2.88 18.36 21.58
C HIS A 396 -3.83 18.14 22.78
N LYS A 397 -3.95 19.12 23.68
CA LYS A 397 -4.89 19.06 24.82
C LYS A 397 -6.33 18.89 24.35
N LYS A 398 -6.75 19.61 23.31
CA LYS A 398 -8.09 19.45 22.71
C LYS A 398 -8.33 18.04 22.20
N ILE A 399 -7.35 17.42 21.53
CA ILE A 399 -7.42 16.02 21.08
C ILE A 399 -7.51 15.05 22.27
N GLN A 400 -6.70 15.25 23.31
CA GLN A 400 -6.69 14.37 24.49
C GLN A 400 -7.98 14.42 25.30
N ALA A 401 -8.68 15.57 25.30
CA ALA A 401 -9.95 15.74 25.99
C ALA A 401 -11.16 15.11 25.26
N MET A 402 -10.97 14.61 24.01
CA MET A 402 -12.05 13.95 23.27
C MET A 402 -12.33 12.55 23.81
N PHE A 403 -13.56 12.07 23.59
CA PHE A 403 -13.88 10.65 23.74
C PHE A 403 -12.98 9.78 22.86
N GLU A 404 -12.66 8.57 23.34
CA GLU A 404 -11.67 7.68 22.73
C GLU A 404 -11.85 7.49 21.22
N THR A 405 -13.10 7.26 20.77
CA THR A 405 -13.40 7.09 19.34
C THR A 405 -12.98 8.30 18.49
N ASN A 406 -13.28 9.51 18.95
CA ASN A 406 -12.92 10.74 18.23
C ASN A 406 -11.44 11.08 18.41
N ARG A 407 -10.86 10.78 19.57
CA ARG A 407 -9.42 10.94 19.82
C ARG A 407 -8.58 10.08 18.88
N VAL A 408 -8.89 8.78 18.77
CA VAL A 408 -8.20 7.85 17.88
C VAL A 408 -8.38 8.26 16.41
N TRP A 409 -9.58 8.67 16.03
CA TRP A 409 -9.85 9.19 14.69
C TRP A 409 -9.04 10.46 14.41
N ALA A 410 -9.08 11.46 15.30
CA ALA A 410 -8.39 12.74 15.10
C ALA A 410 -6.88 12.56 15.03
N GLN A 411 -6.33 11.71 15.89
CA GLN A 411 -4.94 11.30 15.83
C GLN A 411 -4.62 10.68 14.47
N LYS A 412 -5.39 9.69 14.00
CA LYS A 412 -5.15 9.05 12.69
C LYS A 412 -5.25 10.08 11.55
N ALA A 413 -6.29 10.91 11.53
CA ALA A 413 -6.49 11.93 10.50
C ALA A 413 -5.31 12.91 10.44
N LEU A 414 -4.81 13.36 11.60
CA LEU A 414 -3.63 14.24 11.65
C LEU A 414 -2.35 13.54 11.16
N ASP A 415 -2.19 12.23 11.38
CA ASP A 415 -1.07 11.47 10.78
C ASP A 415 -1.22 11.35 9.26
N ASP A 416 -2.44 11.11 8.75
CA ASP A 416 -2.69 11.08 7.30
C ASP A 416 -2.40 12.45 6.67
N CYS A 417 -2.83 13.56 7.31
CA CYS A 417 -2.47 14.92 6.87
C CYS A 417 -0.95 15.10 6.82
N ARG A 418 -0.23 14.72 7.89
CA ARG A 418 1.26 14.78 7.92
C ARG A 418 1.88 14.01 6.76
N ALA A 419 1.37 12.82 6.46
CA ALA A 419 1.91 12.00 5.39
C ALA A 419 1.64 12.57 3.99
N ILE A 420 0.47 13.20 3.78
CA ILE A 420 0.07 13.76 2.48
C ILE A 420 0.73 15.11 2.22
N ASP A 421 0.78 15.98 3.24
CA ASP A 421 1.30 17.35 3.12
C ASP A 421 2.85 17.40 3.14
N MET A 422 3.52 16.26 3.11
CA MET A 422 4.97 16.18 2.91
C MET A 422 5.31 16.34 1.42
N THR A 423 6.51 16.85 1.16
CA THR A 423 7.02 17.03 -0.21
C THR A 423 8.32 16.26 -0.37
N PRO A 424 8.33 15.10 -1.07
CA PRO A 424 7.16 14.41 -1.61
C PRO A 424 6.29 13.75 -0.51
N PRO A 425 5.02 13.39 -0.81
CA PRO A 425 4.15 12.68 0.13
C PRO A 425 4.77 11.36 0.59
N VAL A 426 4.51 10.96 1.84
CA VAL A 426 5.10 9.75 2.44
C VAL A 426 4.66 8.50 1.67
N LEU A 427 3.35 8.33 1.47
CA LEU A 427 2.77 7.13 0.86
C LEU A 427 2.82 7.20 -0.66
N PHE A 428 3.23 6.11 -1.32
CA PHE A 428 3.23 6.01 -2.79
C PHE A 428 1.88 6.32 -3.44
N TRP A 429 0.78 5.91 -2.79
CA TRP A 429 -0.57 6.20 -3.27
C TRP A 429 -0.80 7.70 -3.50
N SER A 430 -0.22 8.57 -2.68
CA SER A 430 -0.37 10.03 -2.78
C SER A 430 0.62 10.67 -3.75
N ARG A 431 1.62 9.92 -4.24
CA ARG A 431 2.61 10.41 -5.23
C ARG A 431 2.13 10.27 -6.67
N ARG A 432 1.03 9.56 -6.89
CA ARG A 432 0.52 9.25 -8.23
C ARG A 432 0.17 10.51 -9.03
N GLU A 433 0.48 10.46 -10.31
CA GLU A 433 0.16 11.53 -11.26
C GLU A 433 -1.21 11.33 -11.91
N THR A 434 -1.70 10.09 -11.94
CA THR A 434 -2.95 9.68 -12.60
C THR A 434 -3.76 8.74 -11.71
N HIS A 435 -5.06 8.62 -12.00
CA HIS A 435 -5.86 7.56 -11.40
C HIS A 435 -5.47 6.19 -11.99
N PRO A 436 -5.43 5.13 -11.16
CA PRO A 436 -5.27 3.77 -11.66
C PRO A 436 -6.46 3.40 -12.54
N LEU A 437 -6.21 2.56 -13.54
CA LEU A 437 -7.27 2.00 -14.38
C LEU A 437 -8.11 1.01 -13.54
N ILE A 438 -9.41 1.25 -13.46
CA ILE A 438 -10.31 0.34 -12.76
C ILE A 438 -10.44 -0.98 -13.52
N VAL A 439 -10.13 -2.07 -12.82
CA VAL A 439 -10.35 -3.44 -13.31
C VAL A 439 -11.77 -3.88 -13.00
N HIS A 440 -12.36 -4.69 -13.89
CA HIS A 440 -13.76 -5.10 -13.83
C HIS A 440 -13.91 -6.61 -13.59
N ASP A 441 -15.11 -7.00 -13.16
CA ASP A 441 -15.50 -8.41 -13.11
C ASP A 441 -15.46 -9.03 -14.52
N GLY A 442 -15.01 -10.28 -14.62
CA GLY A 442 -14.84 -10.95 -15.93
C GLY A 442 -13.48 -10.75 -16.58
N GLU A 443 -12.62 -9.90 -16.04
CA GLU A 443 -11.29 -9.67 -16.61
C GLU A 443 -10.21 -10.63 -16.11
N PHE A 444 -10.52 -11.33 -15.03
CA PHE A 444 -9.70 -12.37 -14.44
C PHE A 444 -10.49 -13.66 -14.27
N GLU A 445 -9.77 -14.78 -14.25
CA GLU A 445 -10.30 -16.06 -13.81
C GLU A 445 -9.59 -16.53 -12.54
N PRO A 446 -10.32 -16.93 -11.47
CA PRO A 446 -11.80 -17.01 -11.36
C PRO A 446 -12.52 -15.64 -11.35
N LEU A 447 -13.80 -15.61 -11.74
CA LEU A 447 -14.60 -14.39 -12.01
C LEU A 447 -14.60 -13.33 -10.90
N ASN A 448 -14.59 -13.75 -9.63
CA ASN A 448 -14.71 -12.86 -8.47
C ASN A 448 -13.35 -12.53 -7.83
N ARG A 449 -12.28 -12.58 -8.62
CA ARG A 449 -10.92 -12.32 -8.19
C ARG A 449 -10.37 -11.15 -8.98
N HIS A 450 -9.69 -10.23 -8.30
CA HIS A 450 -9.09 -9.06 -8.93
C HIS A 450 -7.61 -8.99 -8.62
N MET A 451 -6.85 -8.44 -9.56
CA MET A 451 -5.45 -8.08 -9.35
C MET A 451 -5.25 -6.60 -9.63
N ALA A 452 -4.33 -6.02 -8.87
CA ALA A 452 -3.73 -4.73 -9.20
C ALA A 452 -2.41 -4.96 -9.94
N LEU A 453 -2.09 -4.07 -10.88
CA LEU A 453 -0.77 -3.99 -11.48
C LEU A 453 0.03 -2.88 -10.81
N LEU A 454 1.14 -3.25 -10.20
CA LEU A 454 2.12 -2.31 -9.67
C LEU A 454 3.31 -2.21 -10.62
N ASP A 455 3.70 -0.99 -10.93
CA ASP A 455 4.96 -0.66 -11.60
C ASP A 455 5.99 -0.25 -10.55
N VAL A 456 7.02 -1.08 -10.39
CA VAL A 456 8.06 -0.93 -9.37
C VAL A 456 9.39 -0.61 -10.04
N VAL A 457 9.93 0.56 -9.73
CA VAL A 457 11.22 1.05 -10.23
C VAL A 457 12.21 1.15 -9.07
N PRO A 458 13.12 0.18 -8.89
CA PRO A 458 14.11 0.23 -7.82
C PRO A 458 15.18 1.30 -8.06
N HIS A 459 15.71 1.87 -6.98
CA HIS A 459 16.75 2.90 -7.02
C HIS A 459 17.83 2.71 -5.94
N PRO A 460 19.08 3.18 -6.15
CA PRO A 460 20.21 2.85 -5.28
C PRO A 460 20.31 3.69 -4.00
N ASN A 461 19.36 4.61 -3.74
CA ASN A 461 19.48 5.61 -2.68
C ASN A 461 19.67 5.00 -1.28
N LEU A 462 18.92 3.94 -0.96
CA LEU A 462 19.08 3.24 0.32
C LEU A 462 20.50 2.66 0.49
N LEU A 463 21.03 2.04 -0.56
CA LEU A 463 22.36 1.42 -0.54
C LEU A 463 23.48 2.44 -0.39
N ARG A 464 23.30 3.64 -0.95
CA ARG A 464 24.25 4.74 -0.76
C ARG A 464 24.34 5.17 0.71
N LYS A 465 23.20 5.16 1.43
CA LYS A 465 23.14 5.50 2.86
C LYS A 465 23.63 4.35 3.75
N LEU A 466 23.22 3.12 3.43
CA LEU A 466 23.55 1.90 4.16
C LEU A 466 24.70 1.13 3.50
N ASN A 467 25.83 1.80 3.35
CA ASN A 467 26.98 1.32 2.58
C ASN A 467 27.93 0.36 3.32
N THR A 468 27.62 -0.01 4.56
CA THR A 468 28.42 -0.95 5.37
C THR A 468 27.53 -2.07 5.92
N HIS A 469 28.14 -3.23 6.19
CA HIS A 469 27.44 -4.38 6.78
C HIS A 469 26.77 -4.00 8.11
N ASP A 470 27.46 -3.27 8.99
CA ASP A 470 26.94 -2.88 10.29
C ASP A 470 25.70 -1.98 10.19
N LYS A 471 25.71 -0.99 9.30
CA LYS A 471 24.55 -0.12 9.04
C LYS A 471 23.36 -0.95 8.55
N MET A 472 23.62 -1.98 7.75
CA MET A 472 22.58 -2.87 7.26
C MET A 472 21.97 -3.73 8.34
N VAL A 473 22.79 -4.35 9.18
CA VAL A 473 22.33 -5.14 10.33
C VAL A 473 21.52 -4.25 11.27
N CYS A 474 22.00 -3.03 11.56
CA CYS A 474 21.29 -2.06 12.38
C CYS A 474 19.94 -1.65 11.76
N PHE A 475 19.89 -1.34 10.47
CA PHE A 475 18.64 -1.00 9.78
C PHE A 475 17.64 -2.16 9.83
N ARG A 476 18.07 -3.39 9.56
CA ARG A 476 17.20 -4.58 9.65
C ARG A 476 16.67 -4.79 11.07
N HIS A 477 17.52 -4.62 12.08
CA HIS A 477 17.14 -4.72 13.48
C HIS A 477 16.09 -3.65 13.83
N VAL A 478 16.40 -2.37 13.54
CA VAL A 478 15.48 -1.24 13.78
C VAL A 478 14.14 -1.45 13.10
N MET A 479 14.13 -1.84 11.81
CA MET A 479 12.88 -2.08 11.09
C MET A 479 12.08 -3.25 11.67
N SER A 480 12.75 -4.32 12.09
CA SER A 480 12.06 -5.47 12.69
C SER A 480 11.46 -5.13 14.05
N THR A 481 12.18 -4.36 14.88
CA THR A 481 11.72 -3.91 16.19
C THR A 481 10.60 -2.88 16.07
N LEU A 482 10.81 -1.79 15.33
CA LEU A 482 9.89 -0.66 15.26
C LEU A 482 8.61 -0.95 14.46
N SER A 483 8.65 -1.89 13.52
CA SER A 483 7.47 -2.21 12.69
C SER A 483 6.28 -2.76 13.51
N ASN A 484 6.53 -3.30 14.70
CA ASN A 484 5.46 -3.75 15.61
C ASN A 484 4.87 -2.61 16.45
N CYS A 485 5.47 -1.42 16.41
CA CYS A 485 5.12 -0.26 17.24
C CYS A 485 4.77 0.98 16.41
N LEU A 486 4.31 0.80 15.16
CA LEU A 486 4.04 1.93 14.26
C LEU A 486 2.96 2.90 14.78
N SER A 487 2.06 2.44 15.66
CA SER A 487 1.05 3.28 16.31
C SER A 487 1.57 4.06 17.52
N TYR A 488 2.78 3.76 18.02
CA TYR A 488 3.33 4.39 19.22
C TYR A 488 3.92 5.76 18.87
N SER A 489 4.01 6.63 19.88
CA SER A 489 4.78 7.87 19.76
C SER A 489 6.27 7.56 19.61
N VAL A 490 7.03 8.51 19.05
CA VAL A 490 8.48 8.35 18.81
C VAL A 490 9.24 7.95 20.10
N PRO A 491 9.05 8.60 21.28
CA PRO A 491 9.74 8.20 22.50
C PRO A 491 9.32 6.82 23.01
N GLN A 492 8.04 6.47 22.92
CA GLN A 492 7.54 5.14 23.33
C GLN A 492 8.17 4.03 22.48
N ALA A 493 8.35 4.27 21.18
CA ALA A 493 8.97 3.30 20.30
C ALA A 493 10.50 3.24 20.46
N ALA A 494 11.16 4.36 20.78
CA ALA A 494 12.59 4.40 21.04
C ALA A 494 13.01 3.51 22.23
N LYS A 495 12.14 3.36 23.25
CA LYS A 495 12.32 2.41 24.36
C LYS A 495 12.48 0.95 23.94
N MET A 496 12.00 0.60 22.74
CA MET A 496 12.18 -0.74 22.18
C MET A 496 13.59 -0.95 21.60
N LEU A 497 14.33 0.13 21.33
CA LEU A 497 15.68 0.08 20.77
C LEU A 497 16.76 0.33 21.81
N VAL A 498 16.52 1.27 22.72
CA VAL A 498 17.49 1.72 23.74
C VAL A 498 16.85 1.68 25.13
N HIS A 499 17.69 1.58 26.15
CA HIS A 499 17.24 1.59 27.54
C HIS A 499 16.52 2.91 27.88
N ASP A 500 15.49 2.85 28.73
CA ASP A 500 14.64 3.99 29.11
C ASP A 500 15.42 5.24 29.51
N ALA A 501 16.52 5.07 30.27
CA ALA A 501 17.38 6.16 30.74
C ALA A 501 18.18 6.88 29.63
N GLY A 502 18.27 6.32 28.42
CA GLY A 502 19.03 6.88 27.31
C GLY A 502 18.17 7.32 26.12
N VAL A 503 16.84 7.29 26.25
CA VAL A 503 15.91 7.62 25.15
C VAL A 503 16.08 9.07 24.70
N GLU A 504 16.15 10.02 25.62
CA GLU A 504 16.27 11.45 25.28
C GLU A 504 17.61 11.76 24.59
N GLU A 505 18.69 11.17 25.09
CA GLU A 505 20.03 11.26 24.49
C GLU A 505 20.06 10.64 23.10
N PHE A 506 19.43 9.48 22.92
CA PHE A 506 19.33 8.82 21.63
C PHE A 506 18.55 9.68 20.62
N LEU A 507 17.39 10.22 21.02
CA LEU A 507 16.55 11.04 20.14
C LEU A 507 17.28 12.31 19.67
N LYS A 508 18.11 12.93 20.51
CA LYS A 508 18.97 14.08 20.12
C LYS A 508 19.98 13.75 19.03
N THR A 509 20.34 12.48 18.83
CA THR A 509 21.28 12.08 17.78
C THR A 509 20.63 12.00 16.39
N ILE A 510 19.29 12.01 16.31
CA ILE A 510 18.53 11.91 15.07
C ILE A 510 18.28 13.33 14.55
N ARG A 511 18.92 13.69 13.42
CA ARG A 511 18.98 15.07 12.95
C ARG A 511 17.62 15.63 12.52
N GLY A 512 16.82 14.86 11.79
CA GLY A 512 15.55 15.34 11.25
C GLY A 512 14.33 15.17 12.17
N ILE A 513 14.46 14.52 13.33
CA ILE A 513 13.30 14.05 14.10
C ILE A 513 12.45 15.20 14.67
N HIS A 514 13.05 16.38 14.86
CA HIS A 514 12.36 17.59 15.35
C HIS A 514 11.95 18.56 14.23
N ASP A 515 12.26 18.24 12.97
CA ASP A 515 12.07 19.11 11.82
C ASP A 515 10.82 18.71 11.01
N PRO A 516 9.72 19.49 11.06
CA PRO A 516 8.50 19.19 10.31
C PRO A 516 8.68 19.13 8.79
N THR A 517 9.69 19.80 8.22
CA THR A 517 9.98 19.74 6.78
C THR A 517 10.53 18.36 6.38
N LYS A 518 11.09 17.61 7.33
CA LYS A 518 11.61 16.24 7.17
C LYS A 518 10.70 15.17 7.76
N GLY A 519 9.47 15.54 8.14
CA GLY A 519 8.48 14.65 8.76
C GLY A 519 8.64 14.48 10.27
N GLY A 520 9.52 15.24 10.91
CA GLY A 520 9.67 15.35 12.36
C GLY A 520 8.61 16.24 13.02
N TRP A 521 8.75 16.46 14.33
CA TRP A 521 7.89 17.36 15.09
C TRP A 521 8.57 17.90 16.35
N TYR A 522 8.21 19.11 16.79
CA TYR A 522 8.83 19.72 17.98
C TYR A 522 8.58 18.89 19.26
N ASP A 523 7.37 18.34 19.43
CA ASP A 523 7.02 17.44 20.56
C ASP A 523 6.80 16.01 20.07
N LEU A 524 7.84 15.19 20.23
CA LEU A 524 7.87 13.80 19.77
C LEU A 524 6.80 12.90 20.39
N ARG A 525 6.22 13.27 21.54
CA ARG A 525 5.12 12.52 22.16
C ARG A 525 3.82 12.61 21.34
N GLN A 526 3.71 13.62 20.48
CA GLN A 526 2.56 13.84 19.61
C GLN A 526 2.73 13.22 18.22
N LEU A 527 3.95 12.77 17.89
CA LEU A 527 4.33 12.21 16.60
C LEU A 527 4.42 10.69 16.69
N ARG A 528 3.72 9.99 15.80
CA ARG A 528 3.70 8.52 15.74
C ARG A 528 4.54 8.01 14.59
N LEU A 529 5.16 6.84 14.79
CA LEU A 529 6.08 6.26 13.81
C LEU A 529 5.46 6.05 12.42
N ARG A 530 4.19 5.67 12.34
CA ARG A 530 3.49 5.44 11.05
C ARG A 530 3.44 6.66 10.13
N ALA A 531 3.57 7.88 10.67
CA ALA A 531 3.57 9.11 9.89
C ALA A 531 4.97 9.51 9.38
N LEU A 532 6.04 8.87 9.87
CA LEU A 532 7.40 9.25 9.51
C LEU A 532 7.77 8.80 8.08
N PRO A 533 8.46 9.61 7.27
CA PRO A 533 8.96 9.16 5.97
C PRO A 533 9.98 8.03 6.13
N ALA A 534 10.16 7.21 5.10
CA ALA A 534 11.12 6.10 5.11
C ALA A 534 12.56 6.56 5.39
N ASP A 535 12.93 7.75 4.90
CA ASP A 535 14.22 8.36 5.19
C ASP A 535 14.47 8.63 6.68
N MET A 536 13.42 8.90 7.47
CA MET A 536 13.55 9.05 8.92
C MET A 536 13.87 7.71 9.59
N PHE A 537 13.33 6.58 9.09
CA PHE A 537 13.72 5.26 9.59
C PHE A 537 15.18 4.94 9.26
N VAL A 538 15.69 5.41 8.12
CA VAL A 538 17.11 5.32 7.78
C VAL A 538 17.94 6.18 8.74
N GLU A 539 17.53 7.41 9.06
CA GLU A 539 18.21 8.24 10.06
C GLU A 539 18.22 7.60 11.45
N ILE A 540 17.10 7.03 11.90
CA ILE A 540 17.02 6.28 13.17
C ILE A 540 18.00 5.12 13.17
N ALA A 541 18.10 4.36 12.07
CA ALA A 541 19.04 3.26 11.96
C ALA A 541 20.51 3.71 11.97
N LEU A 542 20.83 4.83 11.32
CA LEU A 542 22.18 5.41 11.33
C LEU A 542 22.54 5.99 12.70
N ALA A 543 21.57 6.58 13.42
CA ALA A 543 21.73 7.00 14.80
C ALA A 543 21.96 5.79 15.72
N TYR A 544 21.19 4.71 15.51
CA TYR A 544 21.34 3.47 16.26
C TYR A 544 22.71 2.82 16.01
N GLU A 545 23.19 2.83 14.77
CA GLU A 545 24.55 2.40 14.40
C GLU A 545 25.66 3.27 15.02
N ARG A 546 25.35 4.45 15.57
CA ARG A 546 26.34 5.23 16.33
C ARG A 546 26.14 5.14 17.83
N TRP A 547 25.06 4.51 18.26
CA TRP A 547 24.71 4.39 19.66
C TRP A 547 25.71 3.47 20.38
N PRO A 548 26.40 3.96 21.43
CA PRO A 548 27.51 3.23 22.06
C PRO A 548 27.05 1.99 22.86
N PHE A 549 25.79 1.97 23.32
CA PHE A 549 25.25 0.89 24.15
C PHE A 549 24.41 -0.12 23.36
N ARG A 550 24.51 -0.12 22.03
CA ARG A 550 23.81 -1.13 21.22
C ARG A 550 24.47 -2.51 21.38
N PRO A 551 23.71 -3.61 21.22
CA PRO A 551 24.32 -4.94 21.10
C PRO A 551 25.30 -5.02 19.92
N ARG A 552 26.22 -5.99 19.94
CA ARG A 552 27.07 -6.23 18.78
C ARG A 552 26.23 -6.75 17.61
N THR A 553 26.70 -6.51 16.39
CA THR A 553 25.99 -6.91 15.16
C THR A 553 25.78 -8.41 15.08
N GLU A 554 26.72 -9.22 15.58
CA GLU A 554 26.58 -10.68 15.66
C GLU A 554 25.42 -11.08 16.58
N THR A 555 25.27 -10.40 17.72
CA THR A 555 24.15 -10.63 18.65
C THR A 555 22.82 -10.25 18.01
N MET A 556 22.77 -9.15 17.23
CA MET A 556 21.54 -8.76 16.52
C MET A 556 21.13 -9.77 15.46
N LEU A 557 22.10 -10.35 14.75
CA LEU A 557 21.86 -11.38 13.74
C LEU A 557 21.34 -12.67 14.37
N LEU A 558 21.88 -13.08 15.53
CA LEU A 558 21.42 -14.27 16.27
C LEU A 558 20.06 -14.06 16.95
N ALA A 559 19.80 -12.85 17.47
CA ALA A 559 18.56 -12.49 18.16
C ALA A 559 17.38 -12.24 17.21
N ALA A 560 17.64 -12.14 15.92
CA ALA A 560 16.62 -12.21 14.89
C ALA A 560 16.52 -13.66 14.41
N PRO A 561 15.72 -14.54 15.07
CA PRO A 561 15.26 -15.75 14.39
C PRO A 561 14.36 -15.23 13.28
N ASP A 562 14.98 -14.94 12.14
CA ASP A 562 14.21 -14.45 11.03
C ASP A 562 13.43 -15.64 10.52
N SER A 563 12.13 -15.62 10.79
CA SER A 563 11.19 -16.56 10.19
C SER A 563 11.28 -16.58 8.65
N GLN A 564 12.03 -15.65 8.05
CA GLN A 564 12.27 -15.50 6.63
C GLN A 564 13.75 -15.57 6.19
N ALA A 565 14.73 -15.72 7.08
CA ALA A 565 16.11 -15.97 6.63
C ALA A 565 16.26 -17.44 6.26
N THR A 566 15.96 -17.78 5.00
CA THR A 566 16.42 -19.04 4.41
C THR A 566 17.62 -18.77 3.52
N TYR A 567 18.71 -18.24 4.07
CA TYR A 567 20.02 -18.33 3.43
C TYR A 567 21.11 -18.49 4.50
N SER A 568 21.99 -19.46 4.23
CA SER A 568 23.16 -19.95 4.96
C SER A 568 22.91 -20.70 6.29
N ALA A 569 22.70 -22.01 6.18
CA ALA A 569 23.53 -22.95 6.91
C ALA A 569 24.16 -23.87 5.87
N GLU A 570 25.48 -23.79 5.76
CA GLU A 570 26.30 -24.67 4.94
C GLU A 570 26.17 -26.09 5.51
N GLU A 571 25.64 -27.03 4.72
CA GLU A 571 26.00 -28.44 4.84
C GLU A 571 27.45 -28.56 4.35
N GLY A 572 28.39 -28.33 5.26
CA GLY A 572 29.80 -28.27 4.93
C GLY A 572 30.71 -28.25 6.15
N ASP A 573 30.38 -29.02 7.18
CA ASP A 573 31.38 -29.58 8.10
C ASP A 573 30.72 -30.55 9.09
N ILE A 574 30.44 -31.76 8.62
CA ILE A 574 30.40 -32.94 9.49
C ILE A 574 31.16 -34.03 8.76
N ARG A 575 32.31 -34.40 9.33
CA ARG A 575 33.09 -35.58 8.95
C ARG A 575 32.27 -36.86 9.08
#